data_AF-A0A9E3XRF1-F1
#
_entry.id   AF-A0A9E3XRF1-F1
#
_cell.length_a   1.000
_cell.length_b   1.000
_cell.length_c   1.000
_cell.angle_alpha   90.00
_cell.angle_beta   90.00
_cell.angle_gamma   90.00
#
_symmetry.space_group_name_H-M   'P 1'
#
loop_
_entity.id
_entity.type
_entity.pdbx_description
1 polymer ?
#
loop_
_entity_poly.entity_id
_entity_poly.type
_entity_poly.pdbx_seq_one_letter_code
_entity_poly.pdbx_strand_id
1 'polypeptide(L)'
;MSRVPRRDTKPELAVRSALHRLGLRFRVDRSLLEDRRRKVDIVFGPARVAVFVDGCFWHNCPVHGTRPRANEAYWREKLRRNQERDRESDELLRADGWLVVRVWEHEDPETAAQNIAHIVAGRRE
;
A
#
# COMPACT_ATOMS: atom_id res chain seq x y z
N MET A 1 -23.47 -7.62 -7.76
CA MET A 1 -22.24 -7.62 -6.95
C MET A 1 -21.19 -6.81 -7.69
N SER A 2 -20.91 -5.59 -7.22
CA SER A 2 -20.01 -4.66 -7.90
C SER A 2 -18.59 -5.21 -7.91
N ARG A 3 -17.99 -5.24 -9.10
CA ARG A 3 -16.62 -5.71 -9.35
C ARG A 3 -15.67 -4.73 -8.66
N VAL A 4 -15.24 -5.04 -7.43
CA VAL A 4 -14.26 -4.20 -6.71
C VAL A 4 -13.02 -4.10 -7.60
N PRO A 5 -12.68 -2.90 -8.12
CA PRO A 5 -11.57 -2.74 -9.02
C PRO A 5 -10.27 -3.10 -8.29
N ARG A 6 -9.37 -3.82 -8.96
CA ARG A 6 -8.10 -4.27 -8.38
C ARG A 6 -7.01 -3.19 -8.35
N ARG A 7 -7.30 -2.01 -8.91
CA ARG A 7 -6.39 -0.87 -9.13
C ARG A 7 -7.22 0.40 -9.29
N ASP A 8 -6.63 1.56 -9.01
CA ASP A 8 -7.28 2.87 -9.19
C ASP A 8 -8.52 2.99 -8.31
N THR A 9 -8.42 2.44 -7.10
CA THR A 9 -9.46 2.59 -6.09
C THR A 9 -9.54 4.07 -5.66
N LYS A 10 -10.72 4.51 -5.21
CA LYS A 10 -10.93 5.87 -4.69
C LYS A 10 -9.84 6.34 -3.69
N PRO A 11 -9.45 5.54 -2.68
CA PRO A 11 -8.38 5.94 -1.76
C PRO A 11 -7.02 6.07 -2.45
N GLU A 12 -6.69 5.16 -3.36
CA GLU A 12 -5.43 5.16 -4.12
C GLU A 12 -5.32 6.41 -5.02
N LEU A 13 -6.41 6.79 -5.69
CA LEU A 13 -6.47 8.03 -6.47
C LEU A 13 -6.39 9.29 -5.59
N ALA A 14 -7.00 9.28 -4.40
CA ALA A 14 -6.95 10.41 -3.47
C ALA A 14 -5.52 10.68 -2.97
N VAL A 15 -4.81 9.62 -2.55
CA VAL A 15 -3.39 9.72 -2.12
C VAL A 15 -2.51 10.19 -3.28
N ARG A 16 -2.69 9.64 -4.49
CA ARG A 16 -1.95 10.09 -5.68
C ARG A 16 -2.19 11.57 -5.98
N SER A 17 -3.43 12.02 -5.92
CA SER A 17 -3.78 13.43 -6.13
C SER A 17 -3.12 14.32 -5.09
N ALA A 18 -3.16 13.94 -3.81
CA ALA A 18 -2.53 14.69 -2.72
C ALA A 18 -1.00 14.77 -2.89
N LEU A 19 -0.33 13.65 -3.20
CA LEU A 19 1.10 13.63 -3.48
C LEU A 19 1.48 14.51 -4.68
N HIS A 20 0.66 14.52 -5.72
CA HIS A 20 0.89 15.37 -6.89
C HIS A 20 0.71 16.85 -6.55
N ARG A 21 -0.26 17.22 -5.69
CA ARG A 21 -0.42 18.59 -5.17
C ARG A 21 0.80 19.05 -4.37
N LEU A 22 1.47 18.13 -3.67
CA LEU A 22 2.72 18.38 -2.96
C LEU A 22 3.95 18.48 -3.89
N GLY A 23 3.78 18.41 -5.21
CA GLY A 23 4.86 18.55 -6.19
C GLY A 23 5.76 17.32 -6.33
N LEU A 24 5.39 16.20 -5.70
CA LEU A 24 6.16 14.96 -5.75
C LEU A 24 5.93 14.21 -7.05
N ARG A 25 7.02 13.75 -7.65
CA ARG A 25 6.99 12.82 -8.79
C ARG A 25 7.18 11.39 -8.31
N PHE A 26 6.28 10.52 -8.71
CA PHE A 26 6.28 9.10 -8.38
C PHE A 26 5.87 8.27 -9.59
N ARG A 27 6.16 6.98 -9.53
CA ARG A 27 5.63 5.98 -10.46
C ARG A 27 4.54 5.17 -9.77
N VAL A 28 3.61 4.63 -10.53
CA VAL A 28 2.49 3.83 -10.00
C VAL A 28 2.49 2.45 -10.61
N ASP A 29 1.91 1.46 -9.91
CA ASP A 29 1.76 0.07 -10.37
C ASP A 29 3.09 -0.53 -10.85
N ARG A 30 4.14 -0.39 -10.03
CA ARG A 30 5.48 -0.89 -10.37
C ARG A 30 5.76 -2.17 -9.60
N SER A 31 6.22 -3.20 -10.32
CA SER A 31 6.86 -4.36 -9.68
C SER A 31 8.30 -3.98 -9.38
N LEU A 32 8.62 -3.91 -8.10
CA LEU A 32 9.98 -3.73 -7.60
C LEU A 32 10.69 -5.06 -7.31
N LEU A 33 9.90 -6.13 -7.17
CA LEU A 33 10.39 -7.48 -6.97
C LEU A 33 10.33 -8.26 -8.29
N GLU A 34 11.15 -9.31 -8.41
CA GLU A 34 11.12 -10.23 -9.56
C GLU A 34 9.73 -10.86 -9.75
N ASP A 35 9.00 -11.06 -8.65
CA ASP A 35 7.62 -11.50 -8.68
C ASP A 35 6.68 -10.36 -9.11
N ARG A 36 6.33 -10.35 -10.41
CA ARG A 36 5.42 -9.37 -11.02
C ARG A 36 4.01 -9.34 -10.41
N ARG A 37 3.66 -10.31 -9.56
CA ARG A 37 2.38 -10.35 -8.84
C ARG A 37 2.37 -9.47 -7.59
N ARG A 38 3.53 -9.04 -7.10
CA ARG A 38 3.71 -8.09 -5.99
C ARG A 38 3.98 -6.71 -6.56
N LYS A 39 2.90 -5.99 -6.85
CA LYS A 39 2.97 -4.63 -7.37
C LYS A 39 2.87 -3.63 -6.22
N VAL A 40 3.67 -2.58 -6.32
CA VAL A 40 3.63 -1.45 -5.41
C VAL A 40 2.76 -0.36 -6.04
N ASP A 41 1.85 0.22 -5.24
CA ASP A 41 0.90 1.22 -5.70
C ASP A 41 1.60 2.51 -6.12
N ILE A 42 2.57 2.96 -5.32
CA ILE A 42 3.32 4.20 -5.53
C ILE A 42 4.80 3.97 -5.21
N VAL A 43 5.68 4.40 -6.10
CA VAL A 43 7.12 4.20 -6.01
C VAL A 43 7.88 5.51 -6.22
N PHE A 44 8.77 5.81 -5.29
CA PHE A 44 9.74 6.89 -5.36
C PHE A 44 11.14 6.32 -5.60
N GLY A 45 11.47 6.10 -6.86
CA GLY A 45 12.79 5.57 -7.28
C GLY A 45 13.99 6.26 -6.62
N PRO A 46 14.16 7.59 -6.74
CA PRO A 46 15.35 8.26 -6.20
C PRO A 46 15.46 8.21 -4.68
N ALA A 47 14.35 8.10 -3.96
CA ALA A 47 14.35 7.99 -2.49
C ALA A 47 14.29 6.52 -2.00
N ARG A 48 14.21 5.55 -2.93
CA ARG A 48 13.94 4.13 -2.65
C ARG A 48 12.78 3.92 -1.67
N VAL A 49 11.67 4.62 -1.89
CA VAL A 49 10.44 4.47 -1.07
C VAL A 49 9.36 3.76 -1.87
N ALA A 50 8.80 2.69 -1.31
CA ALA A 50 7.70 1.90 -1.83
C ALA A 50 6.47 2.12 -0.93
N VAL A 51 5.36 2.60 -1.51
CA VAL A 51 4.12 2.85 -0.76
C VAL A 51 3.03 1.91 -1.25
N PHE A 52 2.39 1.24 -0.29
CA PHE A 52 1.23 0.37 -0.51
C PHE A 52 -0.03 1.03 0.04
N VAL A 53 -1.11 0.99 -0.73
CA VAL A 53 -2.42 1.50 -0.31
C VAL A 53 -3.33 0.32 0.00
N ASP A 54 -3.41 -0.03 1.27
CA ASP A 54 -4.12 -1.23 1.73
C ASP A 54 -5.58 -0.93 2.05
N GLY A 55 -6.48 -1.76 1.50
CA GLY A 55 -7.89 -1.75 1.86
C GLY A 55 -8.11 -2.36 3.24
N CYS A 56 -8.87 -1.69 4.09
CA CYS A 56 -9.12 -2.11 5.47
C CYS A 56 -9.76 -3.49 5.56
N PHE A 57 -10.67 -3.77 4.64
CA PHE A 57 -11.39 -5.03 4.56
C PHE A 57 -10.47 -6.20 4.14
N TRP A 58 -9.56 -5.96 3.19
CA TRP A 58 -8.72 -7.01 2.59
C TRP A 58 -7.45 -7.32 3.37
N HIS A 59 -6.97 -6.35 4.16
CA HIS A 59 -5.75 -6.47 4.96
C HIS A 59 -6.03 -6.56 6.48
N ASN A 60 -7.30 -6.69 6.87
CA ASN A 60 -7.72 -6.79 8.27
C ASN A 60 -7.12 -5.65 9.12
N CYS A 61 -7.51 -4.42 8.78
CA CYS A 61 -7.08 -3.24 9.52
C CYS A 61 -7.32 -3.41 11.03
N PRO A 62 -6.37 -3.03 11.89
CA PRO A 62 -6.52 -3.13 13.35
C PRO A 62 -7.69 -2.32 13.90
N VAL A 63 -8.14 -1.28 13.18
CA VAL A 63 -9.23 -0.38 13.60
C VAL A 63 -10.62 -0.88 13.17
N HIS A 64 -10.74 -1.37 11.93
CA HIS A 64 -12.03 -1.71 11.31
C HIS A 64 -12.19 -3.20 10.99
N GLY A 65 -11.40 -4.08 11.63
CA GLY A 65 -11.34 -5.53 11.42
C GLY A 65 -12.66 -6.26 11.66
N THR A 66 -13.64 -6.01 10.80
CA THR A 66 -14.97 -6.62 10.83
C THR A 66 -14.84 -7.96 10.14
N ARG A 67 -14.83 -9.03 10.95
CA ARG A 67 -14.79 -10.39 10.43
C ARG A 67 -16.16 -10.72 9.83
N PRO A 68 -16.25 -11.08 8.53
CA PRO A 68 -17.51 -11.53 7.98
C PRO A 68 -17.93 -12.82 8.71
N ARG A 69 -19.14 -12.82 9.30
CA ARG A 69 -19.68 -14.01 10.02
C ARG A 69 -19.90 -15.22 9.10
N ALA A 70 -19.99 -15.00 7.78
CA ALA A 70 -20.13 -16.06 6.80
C ALA A 70 -18.76 -16.50 6.26
N ASN A 71 -18.54 -17.82 6.17
CA ASN A 71 -17.30 -18.44 5.65
C ASN A 71 -16.02 -18.03 6.42
N GLU A 72 -16.11 -17.89 7.74
CA GLU A 72 -15.01 -17.39 8.58
C GLU A 72 -13.70 -18.16 8.36
N ALA A 73 -13.72 -19.49 8.27
CA ALA A 73 -12.53 -20.30 8.05
C ALA A 73 -11.83 -19.99 6.71
N TYR A 74 -12.61 -19.85 5.63
CA TYR A 74 -12.11 -19.47 4.32
C TYR A 74 -11.50 -18.06 4.34
N TRP A 75 -12.18 -17.09 4.95
CA TRP A 75 -11.69 -15.72 5.06
C TRP A 75 -10.45 -15.63 5.95
N ARG A 76 -10.41 -16.37 7.05
CA ARG A 76 -9.25 -16.43 7.95
C ARG A 76 -8.02 -16.93 7.22
N GLU A 77 -8.12 -18.04 6.49
CA GLU A 77 -6.98 -18.56 5.74
C GLU A 77 -6.56 -17.63 4.60
N LYS A 78 -7.53 -17.04 3.89
CA LYS A 78 -7.24 -16.08 2.82
C LYS A 78 -6.53 -14.82 3.34
N LEU A 79 -7.00 -14.25 4.44
CA LEU A 79 -6.39 -13.09 5.08
C LEU A 79 -5.00 -13.44 5.63
N ARG A 80 -4.83 -14.64 6.20
CA ARG A 80 -3.51 -15.12 6.67
C ARG A 80 -2.51 -15.18 5.52
N ARG A 81 -2.89 -15.80 4.40
CA ARG A 81 -2.04 -15.85 3.19
C ARG A 81 -1.74 -14.46 2.62
N ASN A 82 -2.70 -13.54 2.66
CA ASN A 82 -2.45 -12.16 2.26
C ASN A 82 -1.40 -11.51 3.17
N GLN A 83 -1.54 -11.63 4.49
CA GLN A 83 -0.56 -11.09 5.45
C GLN A 83 0.82 -11.77 5.34
N GLU A 84 0.89 -13.08 5.11
CA GLU A 84 2.15 -13.79 4.88
C GLU A 84 2.84 -13.24 3.63
N ARG A 85 2.13 -13.14 2.51
CA ARG A 85 2.69 -12.56 1.27
C ARG A 85 3.11 -11.11 1.42
N ASP A 86 2.38 -10.37 2.24
CA ASP A 86 2.61 -8.96 2.51
C ASP A 86 3.90 -8.76 3.31
N ARG A 87 4.12 -9.60 4.34
CA ARG A 87 5.37 -9.67 5.11
C ARG A 87 6.55 -10.07 4.25
N GLU A 88 6.41 -11.10 3.42
CA GLU A 88 7.48 -11.50 2.49
C GLU A 88 7.86 -10.35 1.55
N SER A 89 6.86 -9.64 1.02
CA SER A 89 7.10 -8.50 0.12
C SER A 89 7.85 -7.38 0.83
N ASP A 90 7.47 -7.12 2.08
CA ASP A 90 8.06 -6.11 2.95
C ASP A 90 9.51 -6.44 3.31
N GLU A 91 9.80 -7.71 3.66
CA GLU A 91 11.15 -8.21 3.93
C GLU A 91 12.04 -8.14 2.68
N LEU A 92 11.55 -8.58 1.52
CA LEU A 92 12.31 -8.53 0.27
C LEU A 92 12.63 -7.09 -0.14
N LEU A 93 11.67 -6.17 -0.03
CA LEU A 93 11.88 -4.76 -0.35
C LEU A 93 12.88 -4.11 0.60
N ARG A 94 12.78 -4.39 1.91
CA ARG A 94 13.76 -3.90 2.88
C ARG A 94 15.15 -4.46 2.67
N ALA A 95 15.26 -5.75 2.32
CA ALA A 95 16.54 -6.37 1.97
C ALA A 95 17.15 -5.74 0.71
N ASP A 96 16.31 -5.37 -0.27
CA ASP A 96 16.71 -4.58 -1.44
C ASP A 96 16.83 -3.08 -1.13
N GLY A 97 16.93 -2.66 0.15
CA GLY A 97 17.19 -1.28 0.56
C GLY A 97 16.05 -0.29 0.31
N TRP A 98 14.82 -0.78 0.06
CA TRP A 98 13.64 0.06 -0.03
C TRP A 98 13.01 0.28 1.33
N LEU A 99 12.51 1.50 1.55
CA LEU A 99 11.61 1.77 2.66
C LEU A 99 10.17 1.45 2.22
N VAL A 100 9.51 0.58 2.98
CA VAL A 100 8.11 0.23 2.78
C VAL A 100 7.23 1.09 3.68
N VAL A 101 6.27 1.80 3.08
CA VAL A 101 5.26 2.61 3.76
C VAL A 101 3.89 2.05 3.42
N ARG A 102 3.03 1.88 4.42
CA ARG A 102 1.65 1.41 4.23
C ARG A 102 0.68 2.52 4.60
N VAL A 103 -0.25 2.78 3.71
CA VAL A 103 -1.34 3.73 3.92
C VAL A 103 -2.64 2.96 3.86
N TRP A 104 -3.48 3.12 4.87
CA TRP A 104 -4.78 2.45 4.87
C TRP A 104 -5.84 3.31 4.19
N GLU A 105 -6.84 2.69 3.56
CA GLU A 105 -7.94 3.43 2.90
C GLU A 105 -8.75 4.33 3.85
N HIS A 106 -8.71 4.07 5.16
CA HIS A 106 -9.42 4.86 6.16
C HIS A 106 -8.61 6.05 6.68
N GLU A 107 -7.33 6.14 6.32
CA GLU A 107 -6.51 7.28 6.68
C GLU A 107 -6.83 8.47 5.77
N ASP A 108 -6.66 9.66 6.34
CA ASP A 108 -6.80 10.89 5.59
C ASP A 108 -5.71 10.97 4.49
N PRO A 109 -6.09 11.07 3.21
CA PRO A 109 -5.14 11.02 2.11
C PRO A 109 -4.17 12.20 2.09
N GLU A 110 -4.55 13.35 2.66
CA GLU A 110 -3.67 14.52 2.74
C GLU A 110 -2.59 14.32 3.81
N THR A 111 -2.98 13.84 4.98
CA THR A 111 -2.09 13.47 6.08
C THR A 111 -1.12 12.36 5.65
N ALA A 112 -1.64 11.32 4.97
CA ALA A 112 -0.82 10.25 4.43
C ALA A 112 0.20 10.78 3.40
N ALA A 113 -0.24 11.65 2.49
CA ALA A 113 0.64 12.24 1.49
C ALA A 113 1.73 13.14 2.11
N GLN A 114 1.39 13.92 3.13
CA GLN A 114 2.36 14.73 3.89
C GLN A 114 3.41 13.83 4.56
N ASN A 115 2.99 12.78 5.27
CA ASN A 115 3.90 11.83 5.90
C ASN A 115 4.85 11.18 4.87
N ILE A 116 4.32 10.75 3.72
CA ILE A 116 5.14 10.22 2.62
C ILE A 116 6.12 11.28 2.11
N ALA A 117 5.67 12.53 1.95
CA ALA A 117 6.52 13.62 1.50
C ALA A 117 7.72 13.86 2.43
N HIS A 118 7.47 13.90 3.74
CA HIS A 118 8.51 14.03 4.76
C HIS A 118 9.53 12.89 4.68
N ILE A 119 9.05 11.64 4.56
CA ILE A 119 9.88 10.45 4.44
C ILE A 119 10.74 10.50 3.17
N VAL A 120 10.13 10.88 2.04
CA VAL A 120 10.82 10.96 0.74
C VAL A 120 11.86 12.08 0.75
N ALA A 121 11.58 13.20 1.40
CA ALA A 121 12.52 14.31 1.54
C ALA A 121 13.75 13.88 2.34
N GLY A 122 13.57 13.30 3.53
CA GLY A 122 14.68 12.88 4.40
C GLY A 122 15.54 11.72 3.88
N ARG A 123 15.14 11.07 2.77
CA ARG A 123 15.95 10.05 2.07
C ARG A 123 16.62 10.55 0.80
N ARG A 124 16.31 11.77 0.36
CA ARG A 124 16.97 12.41 -0.80
C ARG A 124 18.20 13.23 -0.41
N GLU A 125 18.35 13.52 0.88
CA GLU A 125 19.53 14.15 1.49
C GLU A 125 20.64 13.11 1.74
#